data_AF-A0A1Y0EQH1-F1
#
_entry.id   AF-A0A1Y0EQH1-F1
#
_cell.length_a   1.000
_cell.length_b   1.000
_cell.length_c   1.000
_cell.angle_alpha   90.00
_cell.angle_beta   90.00
_cell.angle_gamma   90.00
#
_symmetry.space_group_name_H-M   'P 1'
#
loop_
_entity.id
_entity.type
_entity.pdbx_description
1 polymer ?
#
loop_
_entity_poly.entity_id
_entity_poly.type
_entity_poly.pdbx_seq_one_letter_code
_entity_poly.pdbx_strand_id
1 'polypeptide(L)'
;MKTVKALFALSAIPLLFGCATVRQQDLAAWDGVPVEALDTHPLFLSMPMYKTFSDSGMEIRNYVNGKTTEQCFASAGSHQGHHHYGAFMSCSENRLVCNNLFYIQKRKVVRYAPTGDCYTDERVRPQSSMVAPRPAK
;
A
#
# COMPACT_ATOMS: atom_id res chain seq x y z
N MET A 1 7.59 -58.07 -4.98
CA MET A 1 7.16 -56.93 -5.82
C MET A 1 7.72 -55.66 -5.22
N LYS A 2 8.46 -54.87 -6.00
CA LYS A 2 9.33 -53.78 -5.51
C LYS A 2 8.52 -52.54 -5.16
N THR A 3 8.70 -52.04 -3.94
CA THR A 3 8.21 -50.76 -3.44
C THR A 3 9.03 -49.62 -4.04
N VAL A 4 8.37 -48.63 -4.65
CA VAL A 4 9.01 -47.37 -5.03
C VAL A 4 8.52 -46.29 -4.07
N LYS A 5 9.35 -45.98 -3.06
CA LYS A 5 9.20 -44.79 -2.23
C LYS A 5 9.74 -43.61 -3.02
N ALA A 6 8.86 -42.74 -3.51
CA ALA A 6 9.26 -41.45 -4.07
C ALA A 6 9.32 -40.41 -2.94
N LEU A 7 10.55 -40.09 -2.50
CA LEU A 7 10.87 -38.91 -1.70
C LEU A 7 10.74 -37.68 -2.62
N PHE A 8 9.78 -36.81 -2.36
CA PHE A 8 9.77 -35.48 -2.96
C PHE A 8 10.40 -34.49 -1.99
N ALA A 9 11.49 -33.88 -2.48
CA ALA A 9 12.41 -33.01 -1.78
C ALA A 9 11.78 -31.66 -1.40
N LEU A 10 12.19 -31.16 -0.22
CA LEU A 10 12.08 -29.77 0.20
C LEU A 10 12.69 -28.85 -0.88
N SER A 11 11.90 -27.92 -1.39
CA SER A 11 12.42 -26.73 -2.08
C SER A 11 12.07 -25.51 -1.25
N ALA A 12 13.04 -25.04 -0.46
CA ALA A 12 13.03 -23.71 0.14
C ALA A 12 13.56 -22.72 -0.92
N ILE A 13 12.71 -21.79 -1.34
CA ILE A 13 13.05 -20.73 -2.31
C ILE A 13 13.20 -19.41 -1.55
N PRO A 14 14.20 -18.56 -1.88
CA PRO A 14 14.83 -17.63 -0.96
C PRO A 14 14.02 -16.35 -0.72
N LEU A 15 14.08 -15.86 0.52
CA LEU A 15 13.61 -14.55 0.97
C LEU A 15 14.61 -13.47 0.56
N LEU A 16 14.44 -12.84 -0.61
CA LEU A 16 15.09 -11.57 -0.92
C LEU A 16 14.15 -10.77 -1.83
N PHE A 17 13.58 -9.67 -1.32
CA PHE A 17 13.37 -8.35 -1.97
C PHE A 17 12.50 -7.50 -1.03
N GLY A 18 13.13 -6.58 -0.30
CA GLY A 18 12.47 -5.54 0.50
C GLY A 18 11.89 -4.42 -0.36
N CYS A 19 11.05 -4.74 -1.34
CA CYS A 19 10.13 -3.78 -1.94
C CYS A 19 8.96 -3.61 -0.98
N ALA A 20 8.40 -2.39 -0.85
CA ALA A 20 7.32 -2.08 0.09
C ALA A 20 6.28 -3.23 0.18
N THR A 21 6.31 -3.98 1.28
CA THR A 21 5.60 -5.25 1.38
C THR A 21 4.16 -4.99 1.80
N VAL A 22 3.26 -4.98 0.83
CA VAL A 22 1.83 -5.14 1.09
C VAL A 22 1.57 -6.61 1.43
N ARG A 23 1.14 -6.87 2.66
CA ARG A 23 0.93 -8.24 3.17
C ARG A 23 -0.53 -8.65 2.94
N GLN A 24 -0.74 -9.78 2.27
CA GLN A 24 -2.09 -10.25 1.90
C GLN A 24 -3.02 -10.44 3.12
N GLN A 25 -2.47 -10.86 4.26
CA GLN A 25 -3.21 -11.00 5.51
C GLN A 25 -3.79 -9.68 6.03
N ASP A 26 -3.12 -8.55 5.77
CA ASP A 26 -3.61 -7.23 6.18
C ASP A 26 -4.74 -6.80 5.25
N LEU A 27 -4.65 -7.11 3.95
CA LEU A 27 -5.72 -6.85 2.98
C LEU A 27 -6.98 -7.67 3.26
N ALA A 28 -6.81 -8.98 3.44
CA ALA A 28 -7.89 -9.92 3.69
C ALA A 28 -8.57 -9.71 5.05
N ALA A 29 -7.90 -9.04 6.00
CA ALA A 29 -8.50 -8.71 7.29
C ALA A 29 -9.69 -7.74 7.16
N TRP A 30 -9.75 -6.96 6.08
CA TRP A 30 -10.80 -5.98 5.84
C TRP A 30 -12.04 -6.52 5.15
N ASP A 31 -12.00 -7.72 4.57
CA ASP A 31 -13.17 -8.28 3.87
C ASP A 31 -14.35 -8.49 4.84
N GLY A 32 -15.50 -7.92 4.48
CA GLY A 32 -16.73 -7.94 5.27
C GLY A 32 -16.77 -7.00 6.47
N VAL A 33 -15.70 -6.26 6.73
CA VAL A 33 -15.62 -5.32 7.86
C VAL A 33 -16.57 -4.14 7.63
N PRO A 34 -17.33 -3.69 8.64
CA PRO A 34 -18.19 -2.53 8.52
C PRO A 34 -17.40 -1.26 8.19
N VAL A 35 -17.95 -0.38 7.36
CA VAL A 35 -17.30 0.86 6.94
C VAL A 35 -16.99 1.78 8.13
N GLU A 36 -17.76 1.68 9.20
CA GLU A 36 -17.58 2.42 10.46
C GLU A 36 -16.22 2.12 11.12
N ALA A 37 -15.66 0.93 10.85
CA ALA A 37 -14.32 0.58 11.30
C ALA A 37 -13.25 1.45 10.62
N LEU A 38 -13.46 1.90 9.38
CA LEU A 38 -12.58 2.85 8.71
C LEU A 38 -12.76 4.27 9.29
N ASP A 39 -13.99 4.65 9.62
CA ASP A 39 -14.34 5.97 10.18
C ASP A 39 -13.77 6.20 11.59
N THR A 40 -13.31 5.14 12.24
CA THR A 40 -12.76 5.17 13.60
C THR A 40 -11.31 4.68 13.65
N HIS A 41 -10.76 4.25 12.52
CA HIS A 41 -9.42 3.70 12.45
C HIS A 41 -8.36 4.79 12.62
N PRO A 42 -7.51 4.75 13.66
CA PRO A 42 -6.57 5.84 13.95
C PRO A 42 -5.64 6.18 12.78
N LEU A 43 -5.16 5.17 12.06
CA LEU A 43 -4.28 5.38 10.90
C LEU A 43 -5.01 6.12 9.76
N PHE A 44 -6.22 5.70 9.42
CA PHE A 44 -6.93 6.27 8.27
C PHE A 44 -7.53 7.64 8.59
N LEU A 45 -7.90 7.89 9.85
CA LEU A 45 -8.28 9.22 10.33
C LEU A 45 -7.17 10.26 10.20
N SER A 46 -5.91 9.85 10.22
CA SER A 46 -4.77 10.76 10.08
C SER A 46 -4.48 11.17 8.62
N MET A 47 -5.18 10.58 7.66
CA MET A 47 -4.91 10.75 6.23
C MET A 47 -6.03 11.54 5.54
N PRO A 48 -5.72 12.37 4.53
CA PRO A 48 -6.73 12.89 3.61
C PRO A 48 -7.53 11.76 2.95
N MET A 49 -8.86 11.86 3.01
CA MET A 49 -9.78 10.87 2.46
C MET A 49 -10.57 11.45 1.30
N TYR A 50 -10.56 10.75 0.16
CA TYR A 50 -11.39 11.05 -1.00
C TYR A 50 -12.44 9.97 -1.17
N LYS A 51 -13.69 10.39 -1.38
CA LYS A 51 -14.84 9.50 -1.54
C LYS A 51 -15.44 9.68 -2.92
N THR A 52 -15.66 8.56 -3.62
CA THR A 52 -16.32 8.51 -4.92
C THR A 52 -17.33 7.37 -4.95
N PHE A 53 -18.25 7.42 -5.92
CA PHE A 53 -19.23 6.36 -6.14
C PHE A 53 -19.22 5.98 -7.62
N SER A 54 -19.24 4.67 -7.90
CA SER A 54 -19.46 4.17 -9.26
C SER A 54 -20.95 4.18 -9.61
N ASP A 55 -21.27 4.03 -10.89
CA ASP A 55 -22.66 3.92 -11.39
C ASP A 55 -23.44 2.77 -10.77
N SER A 56 -22.75 1.71 -10.33
CA SER A 56 -23.36 0.57 -9.64
C SER A 56 -23.66 0.83 -8.14
N GLY A 57 -23.36 2.03 -7.65
CA GLY A 57 -23.52 2.41 -6.25
C GLY A 57 -22.40 1.91 -5.32
N MET A 58 -21.33 1.32 -5.87
CA MET A 58 -20.14 0.97 -5.09
C MET A 58 -19.44 2.24 -4.61
N GLU A 59 -19.25 2.35 -3.31
CA GLU A 59 -18.49 3.43 -2.68
C GLU A 59 -16.99 3.08 -2.73
N ILE A 60 -16.17 4.04 -3.14
CA ILE A 60 -14.72 3.92 -3.17
C ILE A 60 -14.14 5.02 -2.29
N ARG A 61 -13.38 4.64 -1.26
CA ARG A 61 -12.63 5.56 -0.40
C ARG A 61 -11.14 5.42 -0.67
N ASN A 62 -10.45 6.53 -0.81
CA ASN A 62 -8.99 6.59 -0.92
C ASN A 62 -8.42 7.37 0.26
N TYR A 63 -7.65 6.71 1.13
CA TYR A 63 -6.87 7.38 2.16
C TYR A 63 -5.44 7.57 1.66
N VAL A 64 -5.07 8.81 1.37
CA VAL A 64 -3.81 9.13 0.70
C VAL A 64 -2.72 9.38 1.73
N ASN A 65 -1.67 8.57 1.69
CA ASN A 65 -0.47 8.76 2.49
C ASN A 65 0.71 9.00 1.54
N GLY A 66 1.26 10.21 1.54
CA GLY A 66 2.38 10.54 0.67
C GLY A 66 3.28 11.59 1.30
N LYS A 67 4.56 11.52 0.92
CA LYS A 67 5.54 12.57 1.21
C LYS A 67 6.01 13.16 -0.11
N THR A 68 5.90 14.48 -0.26
CA THR A 68 6.57 15.17 -1.36
C THR A 68 8.06 15.11 -1.08
N THR A 69 8.83 14.42 -1.92
CA THR A 69 10.29 14.42 -1.83
C THR A 69 10.83 15.13 -3.05
N GLU A 70 11.32 16.35 -2.86
CA GLU A 70 12.05 17.09 -3.90
C GLU A 70 13.49 16.58 -3.92
N GLN A 71 13.93 16.02 -5.04
CA GLN A 71 15.33 15.66 -5.26
C GLN A 71 15.91 16.61 -6.30
N CYS A 72 16.80 17.50 -5.87
CA CYS A 72 17.51 18.42 -6.75
C CYS A 72 18.90 17.89 -7.06
N PHE A 73 19.22 17.77 -8.34
CA PHE A 73 20.55 17.44 -8.83
C PHE A 73 21.21 18.70 -9.38
N ALA A 74 22.43 19.00 -8.91
CA ALA A 74 23.26 20.06 -9.47
C ALA A 74 24.34 19.45 -10.36
N SER A 75 24.35 19.81 -11.65
CA SER A 75 25.43 19.45 -12.57
C SER A 75 26.37 20.64 -12.73
N ALA A 76 27.64 20.47 -12.35
CA ALA A 76 28.71 21.42 -12.63
C ALA A 76 29.55 20.90 -13.80
N GLY A 77 29.37 21.48 -14.99
CA GLY A 77 30.21 21.21 -16.15
C GLY A 77 31.49 22.03 -16.10
N SER A 78 32.65 21.38 -15.99
CA SER A 78 33.95 22.02 -16.19
C SER A 78 34.31 21.96 -17.68
N HIS A 79 34.28 23.11 -18.36
CA HIS A 79 34.86 23.26 -19.69
C HIS A 79 36.03 24.25 -19.61
N GLN A 80 37.17 23.87 -20.20
CA GLN A 80 38.43 24.61 -20.22
C GLN A 80 38.25 26.13 -20.36
N GLY A 81 38.69 26.89 -19.35
CA GLY A 81 39.11 28.28 -19.50
C GLY A 81 38.09 29.39 -19.21
N HIS A 82 36.79 29.09 -19.06
CA HIS A 82 35.79 30.10 -18.72
C HIS A 82 34.85 29.62 -17.60
N HIS A 83 34.94 30.27 -16.43
CA HIS A 83 34.08 29.99 -15.28
C HIS A 83 32.66 30.51 -15.55
N HIS A 84 31.80 29.69 -16.15
CA HIS A 84 30.36 29.94 -16.16
C HIS A 84 29.75 29.49 -14.83
N TYR A 85 29.44 30.46 -13.95
CA TYR A 85 28.61 30.25 -12.76
C TYR A 85 27.14 30.07 -13.17
N GLY A 86 26.82 28.90 -13.72
CA GLY A 86 25.45 28.49 -14.02
C GLY A 86 25.26 27.05 -13.56
N ALA A 87 25.09 26.82 -12.26
CA ALA A 87 24.66 25.53 -11.77
C ALA A 87 23.21 25.33 -12.23
N PHE A 88 23.00 24.52 -13.28
CA PHE A 88 21.65 24.08 -13.61
C PHE A 88 21.22 23.11 -12.51
N MET A 89 20.38 23.59 -11.60
CA MET A 89 19.78 22.78 -10.56
C MET A 89 18.49 22.18 -11.13
N SER A 90 18.56 20.92 -11.54
CA SER A 90 17.39 20.19 -12.04
C SER A 90 16.73 19.49 -10.84
N CYS A 91 15.61 20.03 -10.40
CA CYS A 91 14.77 19.38 -9.38
C CYS A 91 13.78 18.44 -10.05
N SER A 92 13.80 17.18 -9.65
CA SER A 92 12.78 16.20 -9.98
C SER A 92 11.92 15.97 -8.74
N GLU A 93 10.63 16.28 -8.86
CA GLU A 93 9.64 15.95 -7.85
C GLU A 93 9.26 14.47 -7.97
N ASN A 94 9.79 13.63 -7.10
CA ASN A 94 9.32 12.26 -6.96
C ASN A 94 8.29 12.21 -5.82
N ARG A 95 7.00 12.17 -6.18
CA ARG A 95 5.93 11.99 -5.21
C ARG A 95 5.73 10.50 -4.94
N LEU A 96 6.35 9.99 -3.88
CA LEU A 96 6.05 8.66 -3.37
C LEU A 96 4.71 8.73 -2.62
N VAL A 97 3.66 8.18 -3.24
CA VAL A 97 2.30 8.17 -2.69
C VAL A 97 1.81 6.74 -2.55
N CYS A 98 1.26 6.43 -1.38
CA CYS A 98 0.42 5.28 -1.15
C CYS A 98 -1.05 5.71 -1.16
N ASN A 99 -1.83 5.14 -2.08
CA ASN A 99 -3.28 5.29 -2.14
C ASN A 99 -3.92 4.07 -1.50
N ASN A 100 -4.57 4.23 -0.35
CA ASN A 100 -5.26 3.16 0.34
C ASN A 100 -6.72 3.09 -0.12
N LEU A 101 -6.99 2.29 -1.16
CA LEU A 101 -8.30 2.18 -1.77
C LEU A 101 -9.17 1.12 -1.10
N PHE A 102 -10.31 1.53 -0.55
CA PHE A 102 -11.35 0.66 -0.03
C PHE A 102 -12.57 0.69 -0.93
N TYR A 103 -12.97 -0.48 -1.39
CA TYR A 103 -14.22 -0.70 -2.11
C TYR A 103 -15.27 -1.15 -1.10
N ILE A 104 -16.39 -0.46 -1.06
CA ILE A 104 -17.43 -0.61 -0.05
C ILE A 104 -18.76 -0.83 -0.77
N GLN A 105 -19.47 -1.87 -0.35
CA GLN A 105 -20.81 -2.19 -0.83
C GLN A 105 -21.70 -2.46 0.38
N LYS A 106 -22.91 -1.87 0.40
CA LYS A 106 -23.87 -2.06 1.50
C LYS A 106 -23.24 -1.84 2.89
N ARG A 107 -22.43 -0.76 3.01
CA ARG A 107 -21.70 -0.36 4.23
C ARG A 107 -20.66 -1.37 4.74
N LYS A 108 -20.24 -2.33 3.93
CA LYS A 108 -19.15 -3.25 4.26
C LYS A 108 -18.04 -3.13 3.24
N VAL A 109 -16.81 -3.23 3.71
CA VAL A 109 -15.65 -3.35 2.84
C VAL A 109 -15.73 -4.68 2.11
N VAL A 110 -15.65 -4.63 0.78
CA VAL A 110 -15.58 -5.81 -0.09
C VAL A 110 -14.15 -6.04 -0.59
N ARG A 111 -13.31 -5.01 -0.58
CA ARG A 111 -11.91 -5.11 -0.98
C ARG A 111 -11.10 -3.93 -0.45
N TYR A 112 -9.89 -4.23 0.03
CA TYR A 112 -8.83 -3.25 0.25
C TYR A 112 -7.71 -3.50 -0.78
N ALA A 113 -7.39 -2.48 -1.60
CA ALA A 113 -6.43 -2.58 -2.70
C ALA A 113 -5.49 -1.37 -2.73
N PRO A 114 -4.46 -1.33 -1.88
CA PRO A 114 -3.49 -0.24 -1.91
C PRO A 114 -2.76 -0.18 -3.25
N THR A 115 -2.48 1.02 -3.74
CA THR A 115 -1.74 1.27 -4.99
C THR A 115 -0.67 2.34 -4.80
N GLY A 116 0.45 2.20 -5.52
CA GLY A 116 1.63 3.05 -5.36
C GLY A 116 2.63 2.46 -4.36
N ASP A 117 3.38 3.32 -3.69
CA ASP A 117 4.45 2.92 -2.76
C ASP A 117 3.88 2.68 -1.35
N CYS A 118 3.20 1.54 -1.19
CA CYS A 118 2.49 1.18 0.02
C CYS A 118 3.21 0.11 0.83
N TYR A 119 3.25 0.30 2.14
CA TYR A 119 3.67 -0.71 3.10
C TYR A 119 2.53 -0.99 4.08
N THR A 120 2.24 -2.26 4.34
CA THR A 120 1.24 -2.64 5.34
C THR A 120 1.87 -3.40 6.49
N ASP A 121 1.41 -3.08 7.69
CA ASP A 121 1.69 -3.88 8.87
C ASP A 121 0.43 -4.10 9.72
N GLU A 122 0.60 -4.61 10.94
CA GLU A 122 -0.52 -4.98 11.81
C GLU A 122 -1.35 -3.77 12.22
N ARG A 123 -0.77 -2.57 12.17
CA ARG A 123 -1.43 -1.30 12.49
C ARG A 123 -2.45 -0.90 11.43
N VAL A 124 -2.39 -1.51 10.24
CA VAL A 124 -3.36 -1.31 9.15
C VAL A 124 -4.60 -2.20 9.32
N ARG A 125 -4.55 -3.23 10.18
CA ARG A 125 -5.66 -4.18 10.35
C ARG A 125 -6.81 -3.56 11.15
N PRO A 126 -8.07 -4.01 10.94
CA PRO A 126 -9.20 -3.53 11.73
C PRO A 126 -9.00 -3.79 13.22
N GLN A 127 -9.47 -2.87 14.05
CA GLN A 127 -9.44 -3.05 15.50
C GLN A 127 -10.44 -4.13 15.93
N SER A 128 -10.02 -4.97 16.87
CA SER A 128 -10.75 -6.19 17.27
C SER A 128 -12.17 -5.93 17.82
N SER A 129 -12.44 -4.73 18.30
CA SER A 129 -13.77 -4.31 18.77
C SER A 129 -14.80 -4.12 17.65
N MET A 130 -14.37 -4.06 16.38
CA MET A 130 -15.24 -3.75 15.23
C MET A 130 -15.37 -4.91 14.24
N VAL A 131 -14.66 -6.01 14.49
CA VAL A 131 -14.75 -7.24 13.70
C VAL A 131 -15.75 -8.16 14.37
N ALA A 132 -16.91 -8.36 13.75
CA ALA A 132 -17.84 -9.40 14.19
C ALA A 132 -17.12 -10.76 14.19
N PRO A 133 -17.35 -11.65 15.18
CA PRO A 133 -16.75 -12.98 15.18
C PRO A 133 -17.06 -13.69 13.85
N ARG A 134 -16.05 -14.16 13.13
CA ARG A 134 -16.29 -15.03 11.97
C ARG A 134 -16.97 -16.30 12.52
N PRO A 135 -18.08 -16.76 11.92
CA PRO A 135 -18.67 -18.03 12.31
C PRO A 135 -17.63 -19.13 12.10
N ALA A 136 -17.38 -19.93 13.14
CA ALA A 136 -16.60 -21.14 13.02
C ALA A 136 -17.31 -22.06 12.01
N LYS A 137 -16.56 -22.56 11.02
CA LYS A 137 -17.03 -23.60 10.11
C LYS A 137 -17.10 -24.93 10.83
#